data_AF-A0A3D5FRH1-F1
#
_entry.id   AF-A0A3D5FRH1-F1
#
_cell.length_a   1.000
_cell.length_b   1.000
_cell.length_c   1.000
_cell.angle_alpha   90.00
_cell.angle_beta   90.00
_cell.angle_gamma   90.00
#
_symmetry.space_group_name_H-M   'P 1'
#
loop_
_entity.id
_entity.type
_entity.pdbx_description
1 polymer ?
#
loop_
_entity_poly.entity_id
_entity_poly.type
_entity_poly.pdbx_seq_one_letter_code
_entity_poly.pdbx_strand_id
1 'polypeptide(L)'
;MDHSSNPFARGYYGFEIRRLAVISYDERHPQTFLPLHPSQAHLPDEKVAYQACIFNDDFVLITEGQTVPAELDALCGGSGAVQAVYHSIYGRTLDRGFIHVGDSYTLEYAQAVVRNLQFETGFYSRAWE
;
A
#
# COMPACT_ATOMS: atom_id res chain seq x y z
N MET A 1 -34.01 -6.81 -1.43
CA MET A 1 -34.35 -6.37 -2.79
C MET A 1 -33.15 -6.71 -3.65
N ASP A 2 -33.37 -7.57 -4.64
CA ASP A 2 -32.35 -8.14 -5.50
C ASP A 2 -31.90 -7.06 -6.50
N HIS A 3 -30.78 -6.40 -6.22
CA HIS A 3 -30.21 -5.43 -7.15
C HIS A 3 -29.50 -6.22 -8.23
N SER A 4 -30.10 -6.19 -9.42
CA SER A 4 -29.53 -6.69 -10.67
C SER A 4 -28.03 -6.45 -10.71
N SER A 5 -27.24 -7.49 -10.44
CA SER A 5 -25.80 -7.44 -10.62
C SER A 5 -25.57 -7.21 -12.10
N ASN A 6 -25.11 -6.00 -12.45
CA ASN A 6 -24.82 -5.66 -13.83
C ASN A 6 -23.88 -6.76 -14.38
N PRO A 7 -24.26 -7.54 -15.40
CA PRO A 7 -23.43 -8.64 -15.89
C PRO A 7 -22.13 -8.15 -16.54
N PHE A 8 -22.02 -6.83 -16.80
CA PHE A 8 -20.81 -6.15 -17.25
C PHE A 8 -20.04 -5.47 -16.11
N ALA A 9 -20.50 -5.56 -14.85
CA ALA A 9 -19.73 -5.13 -13.70
C ALA A 9 -18.48 -6.01 -13.60
N ARG A 10 -17.38 -5.50 -14.15
CA ARG A 10 -16.06 -6.11 -13.98
C ARG A 10 -15.63 -5.93 -12.52
N GLY A 11 -14.76 -6.81 -12.05
CA GLY A 11 -14.22 -6.79 -10.68
C GLY A 11 -13.38 -5.53 -10.40
N TYR A 12 -12.25 -5.70 -9.72
CA TYR A 12 -11.37 -4.57 -9.43
C TYR A 12 -10.82 -3.91 -10.72
N TYR A 13 -10.73 -2.58 -10.73
CA TYR A 13 -10.12 -1.80 -11.80
C TYR A 13 -9.35 -0.60 -11.23
N GLY A 14 -8.57 0.12 -12.04
CA GLY A 14 -7.87 1.33 -11.59
C GLY A 14 -6.93 1.08 -10.41
N PHE A 15 -6.10 0.05 -10.53
CA PHE A 15 -5.20 -0.38 -9.45
C PHE A 15 -4.10 0.64 -9.17
N GLU A 16 -3.70 0.72 -7.89
CA GLU A 16 -2.55 1.48 -7.41
C GLU A 16 -1.75 0.59 -6.46
N ILE A 17 -0.42 0.73 -6.47
CA ILE A 17 0.45 0.05 -5.51
C ILE A 17 1.03 1.12 -4.59
N ARG A 18 0.86 0.95 -3.28
CA ARG A 18 1.41 1.83 -2.25
C ARG A 18 2.45 1.09 -1.43
N ARG A 19 3.60 1.72 -1.24
CA ARG A 19 4.64 1.22 -0.35
C ARG A 19 4.35 1.70 1.08
N LEU A 20 4.06 0.78 1.98
CA LEU A 20 3.67 1.05 3.36
C LEU A 20 4.62 0.35 4.33
N ALA A 21 5.09 1.08 5.35
CA ALA A 21 5.80 0.53 6.48
C ALA A 21 4.80 0.09 7.55
N VAL A 22 5.03 -1.09 8.12
CA VAL A 22 4.23 -1.65 9.21
C VAL A 22 4.92 -1.32 10.52
N ILE A 23 4.31 -0.47 11.33
CA ILE A 23 4.90 0.06 12.56
C ILE A 23 4.34 -0.69 13.76
N SER A 24 5.23 -1.10 14.65
CA SER A 24 4.91 -1.53 16.01
C SER A 24 5.49 -0.53 17.01
N TYR A 25 4.67 -0.06 17.95
CA TYR A 25 5.06 0.92 18.98
C TYR A 25 4.52 0.60 20.38
N ASP A 26 3.50 -0.26 20.47
CA ASP A 26 2.99 -0.83 21.72
C ASP A 26 2.40 -2.20 21.42
N GLU A 27 2.80 -3.22 22.17
CA GLU A 27 2.31 -4.61 22.07
C GLU A 27 0.78 -4.73 22.25
N ARG A 28 0.14 -3.72 22.83
CA ARG A 28 -1.32 -3.66 23.02
C ARG A 28 -2.06 -2.96 21.88
N HIS A 29 -1.35 -2.30 20.98
CA HIS A 29 -1.94 -1.56 19.88
C HIS A 29 -1.80 -2.32 18.56
N PRO A 30 -2.80 -2.23 17.67
CA PRO A 30 -2.71 -2.84 16.35
C PRO A 30 -1.57 -2.23 15.54
N GLN A 31 -1.00 -3.03 14.65
CA GLN A 31 0.01 -2.57 13.71
C GLN A 31 -0.55 -1.44 12.84
N THR A 32 0.25 -0.38 12.68
CA THR A 32 -0.13 0.79 11.87
C THR A 32 0.61 0.76 10.55
N PHE A 33 -0.09 1.06 9.46
CA PHE A 33 0.42 1.02 8.09
C PHE A 33 0.51 2.44 7.57
N LEU A 34 1.73 2.96 7.39
CA LEU A 34 1.96 4.33 6.93
C LEU A 34 2.92 4.38 5.75
N PRO A 35 2.72 5.29 4.80
CA PRO A 35 3.71 5.54 3.76
C PRO A 35 4.95 6.20 4.37
N LEU A 36 6.10 5.99 3.72
CA LEU A 36 7.29 6.77 4.01
C LEU A 36 7.08 8.23 3.59
N HIS A 37 7.61 9.14 4.39
CA HIS A 37 7.68 10.54 3.99
C HIS A 37 8.45 10.68 2.65
N PRO A 38 8.03 11.56 1.72
CA PRO A 38 8.65 11.69 0.40
C PRO A 38 10.17 11.92 0.40
N SER A 39 10.71 12.56 1.44
CA SER A 39 12.18 12.75 1.59
C SER A 39 12.95 11.43 1.68
N GLN A 40 12.31 10.35 2.12
CA GLN A 40 12.90 9.02 2.32
C GLN A 40 12.39 7.98 1.32
N ALA A 41 11.64 8.38 0.28
CA ALA A 41 11.12 7.47 -0.74
C ALA A 41 12.22 6.69 -1.48
N HIS A 42 13.44 7.22 -1.51
CA HIS A 42 14.62 6.61 -2.13
C HIS A 42 15.21 5.45 -1.32
N LEU A 43 14.86 5.29 -0.04
CA LEU A 43 15.38 4.22 0.79
C LEU A 43 14.86 2.86 0.32
N PRO A 44 15.71 1.85 0.08
CA PRO A 44 15.26 0.51 -0.28
C PRO A 44 14.61 -0.21 0.91
N ASP A 45 13.82 -1.25 0.66
CA ASP A 45 13.01 -1.94 1.69
C ASP A 45 13.86 -2.50 2.83
N GLU A 46 15.08 -2.97 2.54
CA GLU A 46 16.00 -3.52 3.53
C GLU A 46 16.60 -2.45 4.46
N LYS A 47 16.56 -1.18 4.05
CA LYS A 47 16.99 -0.02 4.87
C LYS A 47 15.83 0.61 5.62
N VAL A 48 14.62 0.09 5.48
CA VAL A 48 13.41 0.57 6.14
C VAL A 48 12.89 -0.48 7.10
N ALA A 49 12.87 -1.75 6.70
CA ALA A 49 12.47 -2.86 7.55
C ALA A 49 13.38 -2.97 8.79
N TYR A 50 12.78 -3.28 9.93
CA TYR A 50 13.46 -3.49 11.21
C TYR A 50 14.23 -2.28 11.76
N GLN A 51 13.99 -1.08 11.22
CA GLN A 51 14.62 0.15 11.68
C GLN A 51 13.73 0.90 12.68
N ALA A 52 14.39 1.67 13.57
CA ALA A 52 13.70 2.65 14.41
C ALA A 52 13.09 3.78 13.57
N CYS A 53 11.91 4.24 13.99
CA CYS A 53 11.17 5.25 13.26
C CYS A 53 10.37 6.19 14.19
N ILE A 54 10.04 7.35 13.64
CA ILE A 54 9.05 8.29 14.19
C ILE A 54 7.93 8.47 13.18
N PHE A 55 6.72 8.75 13.64
CA PHE A 55 5.53 8.83 12.78
C PHE A 55 4.45 9.75 13.35
N ASN A 56 3.50 10.08 12.48
CA ASN A 56 2.20 10.67 12.83
C ASN A 56 1.10 9.91 12.08
N ASP A 57 -0.09 10.47 11.96
CA ASP A 57 -1.21 9.79 11.30
C ASP A 57 -1.06 9.68 9.76
N ASP A 58 -0.11 10.41 9.15
CA ASP A 58 0.02 10.54 7.71
C ASP A 58 1.26 9.83 7.13
N PHE A 59 2.38 9.83 7.86
CA PHE A 59 3.65 9.30 7.35
C PHE A 59 4.58 8.77 8.46
N VAL A 60 5.57 8.00 8.03
CA VAL A 60 6.67 7.51 8.86
C VAL A 60 8.03 7.97 8.32
N LEU A 61 8.95 8.23 9.26
CA LEU A 61 10.34 8.57 9.01
C LEU A 61 11.25 7.59 9.75
N ILE A 62 12.21 7.03 9.02
CA ILE A 62 13.28 6.23 9.58
C ILE A 62 14.30 7.16 10.24
N THR A 63 14.65 6.87 11.49
CA THR A 63 15.63 7.66 12.25
C THR A 63 17.02 7.03 12.20
N GLU A 64 17.10 5.71 12.02
CA GLU A 64 18.36 4.98 12.02
C GLU A 64 19.17 5.23 10.74
N GLY A 65 20.36 5.82 10.89
CA GLY A 65 21.25 6.14 9.77
C GLY A 65 20.73 7.25 8.83
N GLN A 66 19.67 7.97 9.23
CA GLN A 66 19.07 9.05 8.45
C GLN A 66 19.09 10.35 9.25
N THR A 67 19.30 11.48 8.57
CA THR A 67 19.15 12.80 9.20
C THR A 67 17.71 13.27 9.02
N VAL A 68 16.98 13.38 10.14
CA VAL A 68 15.62 13.93 10.15
C VAL A 68 15.67 15.43 10.43
N PRO A 69 15.16 16.30 9.54
CA PRO A 69 15.04 17.73 9.81
C PRO A 69 14.16 18.00 11.03
N ALA A 70 14.55 18.96 11.86
CA ALA A 70 13.82 19.31 13.09
C ALA A 70 12.35 19.71 12.84
N GLU A 71 12.06 20.30 11.68
CA GLU A 71 10.68 20.62 11.26
C GLU A 71 9.82 19.38 11.06
N LEU A 72 10.38 18.30 10.52
CA LEU A 72 9.67 17.03 10.34
C LEU A 72 9.58 16.24 11.64
N ASP A 73 10.63 16.27 12.46
CA ASP A 73 10.65 15.66 13.78
C ASP A 73 9.53 16.24 14.68
N ALA A 74 9.36 17.57 14.66
CA ALA A 74 8.30 18.24 15.41
C ALA A 74 6.87 17.90 14.95
N LEU A 75 6.69 17.35 13.75
CA LEU A 75 5.39 16.88 13.23
C LEU A 75 5.07 15.44 13.63
N CYS A 76 6.03 14.70 14.18
CA CYS A 76 5.86 13.33 14.61
C CYS A 76 5.61 13.26 16.12
N GLY A 77 4.48 12.66 16.51
CA GLY A 77 4.13 12.44 17.93
C GLY A 77 4.38 11.00 18.40
N GLY A 78 4.53 10.06 17.47
CA GLY A 78 4.77 8.65 17.73
C GLY A 78 6.20 8.22 17.45
N SER A 79 6.67 7.22 18.16
CA SER A 79 7.95 6.54 17.92
C SER A 79 7.78 5.03 18.03
N GLY A 80 8.47 4.27 17.19
CA GLY A 80 8.38 2.81 17.20
C GLY A 80 9.43 2.15 16.31
N ALA A 81 9.17 0.91 15.91
CA ALA A 81 10.01 0.15 15.01
C ALA A 81 9.19 -0.40 13.83
N VAL A 82 9.77 -0.31 12.63
CA VAL A 82 9.18 -0.92 11.44
C VAL A 82 9.37 -2.43 11.51
N GLN A 83 8.30 -3.20 11.40
CA GLN A 83 8.33 -4.67 11.39
C GLN A 83 8.46 -5.24 9.98
N ALA A 84 7.87 -4.57 9.00
CA ALA A 84 7.90 -4.99 7.60
C ALA A 84 7.62 -3.80 6.67
N VAL A 85 7.95 -3.97 5.40
CA VAL A 85 7.50 -3.07 4.32
C VAL A 85 6.65 -3.90 3.36
N TYR A 86 5.47 -3.38 3.04
CA TYR A 86 4.56 -3.99 2.09
C TYR A 86 4.31 -3.07 0.90
N HIS A 87 4.16 -3.68 -0.26
CA HIS A 87 3.64 -3.09 -1.47
C HIS A 87 2.16 -3.47 -1.55
N SER A 88 1.34 -2.66 -0.89
CA SER A 88 -0.10 -2.83 -0.77
C SER A 88 -0.80 -2.45 -2.06
N ILE A 89 -1.59 -3.38 -2.59
CA ILE A 89 -2.37 -3.22 -3.81
C ILE A 89 -3.75 -2.70 -3.42
N TYR A 90 -4.14 -1.61 -4.06
CA TYR A 90 -5.48 -1.06 -3.97
C TYR A 90 -6.15 -1.12 -5.34
N GLY A 91 -7.47 -1.28 -5.36
CA GLY A 91 -8.28 -1.33 -6.57
C GLY A 91 -9.63 -0.65 -6.35
N ARG A 92 -10.20 -0.10 -7.41
CA ARG A 92 -11.54 0.47 -7.41
C ARG A 92 -12.58 -0.61 -7.65
N THR A 93 -13.70 -0.52 -6.95
CA THR A 93 -14.94 -1.23 -7.30
C THR A 93 -16.00 -0.24 -7.76
N LEU A 94 -17.08 -0.74 -8.37
CA LEU A 94 -18.19 0.10 -8.83
C LEU A 94 -19.02 0.68 -7.66
N ASP A 95 -19.02 0.01 -6.51
CA ASP A 95 -19.90 0.30 -5.37
C ASP A 95 -19.18 0.93 -4.16
N ARG A 96 -17.92 0.58 -3.92
CA ARG A 96 -17.19 0.88 -2.66
C ARG A 96 -15.99 1.80 -2.85
N GLY A 97 -15.75 2.27 -4.07
CA GLY A 97 -14.61 3.15 -4.36
C GLY A 97 -13.29 2.40 -4.27
N PHE A 98 -12.24 3.06 -3.79
CA PHE A 98 -10.86 2.57 -3.79
C PHE A 98 -10.56 1.77 -2.52
N ILE A 99 -10.36 0.46 -2.66
CA ILE A 99 -10.25 -0.49 -1.55
C ILE A 99 -8.93 -1.26 -1.59
N HIS A 100 -8.49 -1.76 -0.44
CA HIS A 100 -7.34 -2.67 -0.34
C HIS A 100 -7.68 -4.04 -0.91
N VAL A 101 -6.76 -4.61 -1.70
CA VAL A 101 -6.91 -5.89 -2.40
C VAL A 101 -5.96 -6.94 -1.82
N GLY A 102 -4.75 -6.54 -1.42
CA GLY A 102 -3.77 -7.42 -0.82
C GLY A 102 -2.39 -6.80 -0.70
N ASP A 103 -1.49 -7.48 0.01
CA ASP A 103 -0.12 -7.03 0.28
C ASP A 103 0.90 -7.94 -0.39
N SER A 104 2.04 -7.38 -0.78
CA SER A 104 3.19 -8.11 -1.32
C SER A 104 4.48 -7.60 -0.70
N TYR A 105 5.46 -8.48 -0.50
CA TYR A 105 6.75 -8.11 0.09
C TYR A 105 7.65 -7.32 -0.86
N THR A 106 7.43 -7.41 -2.18
CA THR A 106 8.21 -6.64 -3.17
C THR A 106 7.29 -6.00 -4.21
N LEU A 107 7.79 -4.92 -4.84
CA LEU A 107 7.09 -4.21 -5.89
C LEU A 107 6.83 -5.09 -7.11
N GLU A 108 7.79 -5.94 -7.49
CA GLU A 108 7.70 -6.81 -8.66
C GLU A 108 6.55 -7.82 -8.52
N TYR A 109 6.40 -8.40 -7.32
CA TYR A 109 5.30 -9.30 -7.01
C TYR A 109 3.96 -8.56 -7.00
N ALA A 110 3.89 -7.36 -6.40
CA ALA A 110 2.68 -6.55 -6.42
C ALA A 110 2.25 -6.23 -7.86
N GLN A 111 3.20 -5.83 -8.71
CA GLN A 111 2.95 -5.56 -10.13
C GLN A 111 2.52 -6.81 -10.89
N ALA A 112 3.10 -7.99 -10.59
CA ALA A 112 2.69 -9.25 -11.20
C ALA A 112 1.23 -9.60 -10.84
N VAL A 113 0.84 -9.39 -9.58
CA VAL A 113 -0.54 -9.56 -9.13
C VAL A 113 -1.46 -8.59 -9.86
N VAL A 114 -1.12 -7.30 -9.95
CA VAL A 114 -1.93 -6.32 -10.70
C VAL A 114 -2.09 -6.72 -12.17
N ARG A 115 -1.02 -7.15 -12.85
CA ARG A 115 -1.09 -7.65 -14.24
C ARG A 115 -2.04 -8.84 -14.37
N ASN A 116 -2.02 -9.78 -13.42
CA ASN A 116 -2.92 -10.94 -13.43
C ASN A 116 -4.37 -10.58 -13.11
N LEU A 117 -4.60 -9.54 -12.30
CA LEU A 117 -5.94 -9.03 -12.00
C LEU A 117 -6.52 -8.19 -13.16
N GLN A 118 -5.66 -7.51 -13.90
CA GLN A 118 -6.01 -6.85 -15.15
C GLN A 118 -6.20 -7.91 -16.24
N PHE A 119 -7.42 -8.42 -16.37
CA PHE A 119 -7.80 -9.27 -17.49
C PHE A 119 -7.51 -8.57 -18.82
N GLU A 120 -6.44 -8.96 -19.51
CA GLU A 120 -6.15 -8.53 -20.89
C GLU A 120 -6.96 -9.31 -21.95
N THR A 121 -7.67 -10.37 -21.55
CA THR A 121 -8.43 -11.18 -22.51
C THR A 121 -9.76 -10.52 -22.85
N GLY A 122 -9.75 -9.80 -23.98
CA GLY A 122 -10.92 -9.15 -24.54
C GLY A 122 -11.00 -9.18 -26.07
N PHE A 123 -10.27 -10.07 -26.77
CA PHE A 123 -10.78 -10.53 -28.07
C PHE A 123 -12.02 -11.38 -27.78
N TYR A 124 -13.17 -10.72 -27.62
CA TYR A 124 -14.42 -11.38 -27.91
C TYR A 124 -14.31 -11.83 -29.36
N SER A 125 -14.05 -13.13 -29.57
CA SER A 125 -14.35 -13.74 -30.86
C SER A 125 -15.81 -13.40 -31.13
N ARG A 126 -16.07 -12.59 -32.16
CA ARG A 126 -17.41 -12.42 -32.73
C ARG A 126 -17.84 -13.72 -33.39
N ALA A 127 -17.89 -14.82 -32.64
CA ALA A 127 -18.31 -16.12 -33.14
C ALA A 127 -19.84 -16.24 -33.31
N TRP A 128 -20.53 -15.09 -33.36
CA TRP A 128 -21.97 -15.00 -33.57
C TRP A 128 -22.31 -13.84 -34.53
N GLU A 129 -21.53 -13.69 -35.62
CA GLU A 129 -21.96 -13.00 -36.84
C GLU A 129 -22.10 -14.00 -37.99
#